data_AF-A0A1W9NYI5-F1
#
_entry.id   AF-A0A1W9NYI5-F1
#
_cell.length_a   1.000
_cell.length_b   1.000
_cell.length_c   1.000
_cell.angle_alpha   90.00
_cell.angle_beta   90.00
_cell.angle_gamma   90.00
#
_symmetry.space_group_name_H-M   'P 1'
#
loop_
_entity.id
_entity.type
_entity.pdbx_description
1 polymer ?
#
loop_
_entity_poly.entity_id
_entity_poly.type
_entity_poly.pdbx_seq_one_letter_code
_entity_poly.pdbx_strand_id
1 'polypeptide(L)'
;MKKKCASKKLPVSKNSTARSGKLKAGVVMVDDQKMRDLNRVYRGEETTTDVLAFPSGEKLEKGILFLGEVVINLDQARRQAAEYGVSEKEEIARLITHGALHLLGYQDETKKERKEMEKIQERIVAGT
;
A
#
# COMPACT_ATOMS: atom_id res chain seq x y z
N MET A 1 -16.69 15.37 -4.97
CA MET A 1 -16.26 14.81 -3.67
C MET A 1 -15.08 13.86 -3.92
N LYS A 2 -13.85 14.23 -3.51
CA LYS A 2 -12.65 13.41 -3.72
C LYS A 2 -12.66 12.22 -2.76
N LYS A 3 -12.89 10.99 -3.24
CA LYS A 3 -12.80 9.78 -2.42
C LYS A 3 -11.33 9.42 -2.23
N LYS A 4 -10.62 10.12 -1.33
CA LYS A 4 -9.22 9.83 -0.99
C LYS A 4 -9.06 8.32 -0.69
N CYS A 5 -8.33 7.59 -1.53
CA CYS A 5 -7.98 6.17 -1.35
C CYS A 5 -7.48 5.85 0.07
N ALA A 6 -6.71 6.73 0.71
CA ALA A 6 -6.11 6.47 2.02
C ALA A 6 -6.89 7.04 3.24
N SER A 7 -8.09 7.60 3.07
CA SER A 7 -8.66 8.49 4.10
C SER A 7 -9.46 7.82 5.25
N LYS A 8 -9.59 6.49 5.26
CA LYS A 8 -10.26 5.81 6.37
C LYS A 8 -9.23 5.47 7.46
N LYS A 9 -9.33 6.14 8.62
CA LYS A 9 -8.56 5.75 9.82
C LYS A 9 -8.97 4.35 10.24
N LEU A 10 -8.08 3.39 10.06
CA LEU A 10 -8.29 2.04 10.57
C LEU A 10 -8.16 2.03 12.09
N PRO A 11 -8.86 1.12 12.80
CA PRO A 11 -8.74 0.98 14.26
C PRO A 11 -7.39 0.40 14.71
N VAL A 12 -6.38 0.35 13.82
CA VAL A 12 -5.04 -0.11 14.12
C VAL A 12 -4.27 1.08 14.72
N SER A 13 -4.17 1.09 16.05
CA SER A 13 -3.37 2.09 16.77
C SER A 13 -1.88 1.81 16.54
N LYS A 14 -1.12 2.84 16.16
CA LYS A 14 0.36 2.79 16.10
C LYS A 14 1.02 2.37 17.43
N ASN A 15 0.27 2.44 18.54
CA ASN A 15 0.74 2.15 19.91
C ASN A 15 -0.24 1.25 20.71
N SER A 16 -0.70 0.13 20.17
CA SER A 16 -1.38 -0.88 21.00
C SER A 16 -0.47 -2.08 21.27
N THR A 17 -0.06 -2.21 22.54
CA THR A 17 0.45 -3.45 23.13
C THR A 17 -0.45 -4.62 22.73
N ALA A 18 0.14 -5.57 22.01
CA ALA A 18 -0.35 -6.91 21.67
C ALA A 18 -1.89 -7.11 21.68
N ARG A 19 -2.52 -7.02 20.50
CA ARG A 19 -3.73 -7.81 20.23
C ARG A 19 -3.33 -8.96 19.30
N SER A 20 -3.29 -10.19 19.83
CA SER A 20 -3.16 -11.40 19.02
C SER A 20 -4.42 -11.57 18.18
N GLY A 21 -4.38 -11.11 16.94
CA GLY A 21 -5.48 -11.20 15.99
C GLY A 21 -4.95 -11.54 14.61
N LYS A 22 -5.73 -12.31 13.84
CA LYS A 22 -5.39 -12.60 12.45
C LYS A 22 -5.70 -11.36 11.61
N LEU A 23 -4.74 -10.95 10.78
CA LEU A 23 -4.91 -9.87 9.82
C LEU A 23 -5.01 -10.46 8.41
N LYS A 24 -5.81 -9.84 7.55
CA LYS A 24 -5.89 -10.18 6.13
C LYS A 24 -5.75 -8.92 5.29
N ALA A 25 -4.99 -9.00 4.20
CA ALA A 25 -4.93 -7.98 3.16
C ALA A 25 -4.95 -8.68 1.79
N GLY A 26 -5.53 -8.03 0.79
CA GLY A 26 -5.49 -8.46 -0.60
C GLY A 26 -4.37 -7.76 -1.36
N VAL A 27 -3.73 -8.46 -2.29
CA VAL A 27 -2.83 -7.86 -3.29
C VAL A 27 -3.40 -8.16 -4.66
N VAL A 28 -3.59 -7.11 -5.46
CA VAL A 28 -4.12 -7.21 -6.82
C VAL A 28 -3.08 -6.64 -7.77
N MET A 29 -2.72 -7.41 -8.79
CA MET A 29 -1.78 -6.98 -9.82
C MET A 29 -2.55 -6.59 -11.08
N VAL A 30 -2.20 -5.44 -11.65
CA VAL A 30 -2.87 -4.88 -12.83
C VAL A 30 -1.84 -4.32 -13.82
N ASP A 31 -2.29 -4.05 -15.04
CA ASP A 31 -1.54 -3.32 -16.06
C ASP A 31 -1.74 -1.79 -15.94
N ASP A 32 -1.02 -1.04 -16.79
CA ASP A 32 -1.12 0.42 -16.86
C ASP A 32 -2.54 0.93 -17.15
N GLN A 33 -3.25 0.28 -18.07
CA GLN A 33 -4.56 0.73 -18.51
C GLN A 33 -5.55 0.65 -17.34
N LYS A 34 -5.57 -0.49 -16.66
CA LYS A 34 -6.43 -0.70 -15.50
C LYS A 34 -6.02 0.19 -14.33
N MET A 35 -4.73 0.39 -14.10
CA MET A 35 -4.26 1.29 -13.05
C MET A 35 -4.67 2.75 -13.31
N ARG A 36 -4.54 3.24 -14.54
CA ARG A 36 -4.99 4.58 -14.94
C ARG A 36 -6.49 4.76 -14.73
N ASP A 37 -7.29 3.76 -15.08
CA ASP A 37 -8.74 3.79 -14.86
C ASP A 37 -9.08 3.87 -13.35
N LEU A 38 -8.38 3.10 -12.51
CA LEU A 38 -8.53 3.17 -11.06
C LEU A 38 -8.09 4.54 -10.51
N ASN A 39 -6.95 5.06 -10.95
CA ASN A 39 -6.43 6.35 -10.50
C ASN A 39 -7.40 7.49 -10.84
N ARG A 40 -7.98 7.46 -12.04
CA ARG A 40 -9.05 8.38 -12.45
C ARG A 40 -10.27 8.28 -11.54
N VAL A 41 -10.79 7.07 -11.32
CA VAL A 41 -12.02 6.84 -10.55
C VAL A 41 -11.87 7.27 -9.08
N TYR A 42 -10.75 6.93 -8.46
CA TYR A 42 -10.58 7.10 -7.01
C TYR A 42 -9.81 8.38 -6.63
N ARG A 43 -8.82 8.80 -7.42
CA ARG A 43 -8.02 10.00 -7.14
C ARG A 43 -8.40 11.19 -8.04
N GLY A 44 -9.10 10.96 -9.15
CA GLY A 44 -9.42 12.00 -10.14
C GLY A 44 -8.24 12.35 -11.03
N GLU A 45 -7.22 11.50 -11.09
CA GLU A 45 -5.98 11.73 -11.83
C GLU A 45 -5.98 10.94 -13.13
N GLU A 46 -5.75 11.59 -14.26
CA GLU A 46 -5.69 10.99 -15.61
C GLU A 46 -4.31 10.38 -15.92
N THR A 47 -3.57 9.95 -14.90
CA THR A 47 -2.24 9.35 -15.05
C THR A 47 -2.23 7.96 -14.44
N THR A 48 -1.23 7.15 -14.81
CA THR A 48 -0.97 5.89 -14.09
C THR A 48 -0.17 6.16 -12.82
N THR A 49 -0.14 5.19 -11.91
CA THR A 49 0.70 5.19 -10.70
C THR A 49 1.25 3.78 -10.51
N ASP A 50 2.21 3.62 -9.62
CA ASP A 50 2.78 2.34 -9.23
C ASP A 50 1.87 1.53 -8.29
N VAL A 51 1.28 2.18 -7.28
CA VAL A 51 0.47 1.53 -6.24
C VAL A 51 -0.73 2.37 -5.80
N LEU A 52 -1.83 1.69 -5.47
CA LEU A 52 -3.00 2.25 -4.77
C LEU A 52 -3.36 1.36 -3.58
N ALA A 53 -3.63 1.97 -2.42
CA ALA A 53 -4.10 1.28 -1.22
C ALA A 53 -5.57 1.61 -0.93
N PHE A 54 -6.36 0.59 -0.66
CA PHE A 54 -7.80 0.66 -0.38
C PHE A 54 -8.11 0.09 1.01
N PRO A 55 -8.10 0.90 2.08
CA PRO A 55 -8.35 0.46 3.44
C PRO A 55 -9.82 0.10 3.66
N SER A 56 -10.08 -1.05 4.31
CA SER A 56 -11.42 -1.52 4.65
C SER A 56 -11.74 -1.36 6.14
N GLY A 57 -11.00 -2.09 7.00
CA GLY A 57 -11.21 -2.15 8.44
C GLY A 57 -12.35 -3.08 8.87
N GLU A 58 -12.83 -3.90 7.95
CA GLU A 58 -13.91 -4.86 8.17
C GLU A 58 -13.45 -6.01 9.07
N LYS A 59 -14.31 -6.40 10.02
CA LYS A 59 -14.10 -7.61 10.83
C LYS A 59 -14.79 -8.78 10.14
N LEU A 60 -13.99 -9.71 9.62
CA LEU A 60 -14.47 -10.95 9.05
C LEU A 60 -14.75 -11.99 10.15
N GLU A 61 -15.34 -13.10 9.75
CA GLU A 61 -15.53 -14.25 10.62
C GLU A 61 -14.23 -14.72 11.30
N LYS A 62 -14.37 -15.40 12.44
CA LYS A 62 -13.25 -15.92 13.23
C LYS A 62 -12.29 -14.82 13.76
N GLY A 63 -12.78 -13.59 13.85
CA GLY A 63 -12.03 -12.47 14.42
C GLY A 63 -10.88 -11.97 13.53
N ILE A 64 -10.95 -12.21 12.21
CA ILE A 64 -9.94 -11.71 11.27
C ILE A 64 -10.24 -10.24 10.96
N LEU A 65 -9.26 -9.36 11.08
CA LEU A 65 -9.38 -7.97 10.62
C LEU A 65 -8.90 -7.88 9.16
N PHE A 66 -9.80 -7.51 8.25
CA PHE A 66 -9.46 -7.21 6.87
C PHE A 66 -8.98 -5.76 6.74
N LEU A 67 -7.68 -5.60 6.50
CA LEU A 67 -7.05 -4.30 6.36
C LEU A 67 -7.48 -3.59 5.08
N GLY A 68 -7.69 -4.35 4.00
CA GLY A 68 -8.05 -3.83 2.69
C GLY A 68 -7.23 -4.46 1.58
N GLU A 69 -7.09 -3.74 0.46
CA GLU A 69 -6.41 -4.21 -0.75
C GLU A 69 -5.30 -3.25 -1.18
N VAL A 70 -4.20 -3.81 -1.67
CA VAL A 70 -3.12 -3.11 -2.36
C VAL A 70 -3.18 -3.48 -3.83
N VAL A 71 -3.38 -2.49 -4.70
CA VAL A 71 -3.36 -2.68 -6.15
C VAL A 71 -2.02 -2.19 -6.68
N ILE A 72 -1.31 -3.04 -7.42
CA ILE A 72 0.05 -2.79 -7.94
C ILE A 72 0.02 -2.84 -9.46
N ASN A 73 0.63 -1.84 -10.07
CA ASN A 73 0.84 -1.80 -11.51
C ASN A 73 2.16 -2.49 -11.87
N LEU A 74 2.06 -3.66 -12.51
CA LEU A 74 3.24 -4.45 -12.89
C LEU A 74 4.10 -3.77 -13.97
N ASP A 75 3.48 -3.03 -14.89
CA ASP A 75 4.23 -2.34 -15.94
C ASP A 75 5.05 -1.19 -15.36
N GLN A 76 4.51 -0.45 -14.38
CA GLN A 76 5.27 0.59 -13.67
C GLN A 76 6.36 -0.02 -12.80
N ALA A 77 6.07 -1.10 -12.05
CA ALA A 77 7.07 -1.79 -11.25
C ALA A 77 8.27 -2.26 -12.08
N ARG A 78 8.05 -2.76 -13.30
CA ARG A 78 9.13 -3.13 -14.23
C ARG A 78 9.97 -1.96 -14.69
N ARG A 79 9.34 -0.82 -15.01
CA ARG A 79 10.05 0.41 -15.40
C ARG A 79 10.88 0.96 -14.25
N GLN A 80 10.30 1.01 -13.05
CA GLN A 80 10.99 1.45 -11.82
C GLN A 80 12.15 0.51 -11.46
N ALA A 81 11.94 -0.80 -11.54
CA ALA A 81 13.01 -1.77 -11.29
C ALA A 81 14.21 -1.55 -12.23
N ALA A 82 13.96 -1.32 -13.52
CA ALA A 82 15.00 -1.01 -14.48
C ALA A 82 15.68 0.34 -14.21
N GLU A 83 14.91 1.38 -13.85
CA GLU A 83 15.42 2.71 -13.52
C GLU A 83 16.31 2.70 -12.26
N TYR A 84 15.92 1.95 -11.24
CA TYR A 84 16.63 1.86 -9.97
C TYR A 84 17.74 0.81 -9.96
N GLY A 85 17.87 0.00 -11.02
CA GLY A 85 18.86 -1.06 -11.12
C GLY A 85 18.62 -2.21 -10.13
N VAL A 86 17.36 -2.49 -9.79
CA VAL A 86 16.93 -3.57 -8.89
C VAL A 86 16.15 -4.63 -9.65
N SER A 87 15.90 -5.78 -9.02
CA SER A 87 15.05 -6.81 -9.62
C SER A 87 13.57 -6.42 -9.58
N GLU A 88 12.78 -6.84 -10.58
CA GLU A 88 11.31 -6.66 -10.56
C GLU A 88 10.69 -7.20 -9.26
N LYS A 89 11.21 -8.32 -8.76
CA LYS A 89 10.75 -8.92 -7.50
C LYS A 89 11.01 -8.01 -6.29
N GLU A 90 12.16 -7.33 -6.26
CA GLU A 90 12.49 -6.39 -5.20
C GLU A 90 11.57 -5.16 -5.24
N GLU A 91 11.34 -4.61 -6.43
CA GLU A 91 10.43 -3.47 -6.59
C GLU A 91 8.99 -3.83 -6.21
N ILE A 92 8.50 -5.00 -6.64
CA ILE A 92 7.19 -5.50 -6.20
C ILE A 92 7.13 -5.67 -4.68
N ALA A 93 8.21 -6.17 -4.04
CA ALA A 93 8.26 -6.27 -2.58
C ALA A 93 8.22 -4.90 -1.89
N ARG A 94 8.91 -3.89 -2.45
CA ARG A 94 8.85 -2.50 -2.00
C ARG A 94 7.43 -1.95 -2.11
N LEU A 95 6.76 -2.12 -3.25
CA LEU A 95 5.39 -1.65 -3.47
C LEU A 95 4.34 -2.35 -2.59
N ILE A 96 4.45 -3.67 -2.38
CA ILE A 96 3.61 -4.41 -1.43
C ILE A 96 3.80 -3.86 -0.02
N THR A 97 5.05 -3.68 0.40
CA THR A 97 5.39 -3.15 1.73
C THR A 97 4.84 -1.74 1.91
N HIS A 98 5.03 -0.88 0.92
CA HIS A 98 4.52 0.49 0.90
C HIS A 98 2.99 0.53 1.02
N GLY A 99 2.29 -0.23 0.18
CA GLY A 99 0.83 -0.33 0.23
C GLY A 99 0.32 -0.90 1.56
N ALA A 100 0.98 -1.92 2.11
CA ALA A 100 0.64 -2.49 3.41
C ALA A 100 0.84 -1.49 4.56
N LEU A 101 1.89 -0.67 4.53
CA LEU A 101 2.10 0.39 5.52
C LEU A 101 0.98 1.43 5.47
N HIS A 102 0.50 1.81 4.27
CA HIS A 102 -0.70 2.63 4.16
C HIS A 102 -1.95 1.95 4.74
N LEU A 103 -2.14 0.64 4.48
CA LEU A 103 -3.20 -0.16 5.11
C LEU A 103 -3.02 -0.32 6.63
N LEU A 104 -1.88 0.05 7.21
CA LEU A 104 -1.65 0.09 8.66
C LEU A 104 -1.77 1.51 9.23
N GLY A 105 -2.10 2.50 8.39
CA GLY A 105 -2.27 3.89 8.80
C GLY A 105 -0.99 4.73 8.82
N TYR A 106 0.11 4.23 8.24
CA TYR A 106 1.25 5.08 7.90
C TYR A 106 0.90 5.98 6.72
N GLN A 107 1.48 7.18 6.71
CA GLN A 107 1.27 8.21 5.70
C GLN A 107 2.64 8.71 5.25
N ASP A 108 2.69 9.36 4.10
CA ASP A 108 3.91 9.91 3.50
C ASP A 108 3.66 11.29 2.87
N GLU A 109 2.59 11.96 3.29
CA GLU A 109 2.17 13.30 2.82
C GLU A 109 3.20 14.38 3.25
N THR A 110 3.79 14.25 4.44
CA THR A 110 4.83 15.18 4.93
C THR A 110 6.23 14.56 4.88
N LYS A 111 7.27 15.41 4.80
CA LYS A 111 8.68 14.96 4.84
C LYS A 111 9.00 14.10 6.08
N LYS A 112 8.40 14.41 7.22
CA LYS A 112 8.62 13.68 8.47
C LYS A 112 7.99 12.28 8.41
N GLU A 113 6.74 12.20 7.99
CA GLU A 113 6.02 10.93 7.90
C GLU A 113 6.63 10.02 6.82
N ARG A 114 7.01 10.60 5.68
CA ARG A 114 7.73 9.90 4.62
C ARG A 114 9.01 9.26 5.14
N LYS A 115 9.87 10.03 5.82
CA LYS A 115 11.13 9.51 6.38
C LYS A 115 10.90 8.39 7.39
N GLU A 116 9.84 8.47 8.18
CA GLU A 116 9.47 7.41 9.13
C GLU A 116 9.04 6.14 8.38
N MET A 117 8.17 6.28 7.39
CA MET A 117 7.66 5.17 6.58
C MET A 117 8.76 4.50 5.75
N GLU A 118 9.62 5.28 5.09
CA GLU A 118 10.81 4.81 4.35
C GLU A 118 11.72 3.97 5.25
N LYS A 119 12.00 4.43 6.47
CA LYS A 119 12.83 3.67 7.41
C LYS A 119 12.24 2.29 7.75
N ILE A 120 10.91 2.20 7.87
CA ILE A 120 10.24 0.93 8.15
C ILE A 120 10.26 0.04 6.91
N GLN A 121 9.98 0.62 5.74
CA GLN A 121 10.00 -0.07 4.46
C GLN A 121 11.36 -0.71 4.19
N GLU A 122 12.47 0.04 4.32
CA GLU A 122 13.82 -0.49 4.09
C GLU A 122 14.16 -1.63 5.04
N ARG A 123 13.77 -1.55 6.31
CA ARG A 123 14.00 -2.65 7.28
C ARG A 123 13.30 -3.94 6.85
N ILE A 124 12.03 -3.83 6.45
CA ILE A 124 11.23 -4.99 6.03
C ILE A 124 11.79 -5.59 4.74
N VAL A 125 12.10 -4.76 3.74
CA VAL A 125 12.59 -5.21 2.43
C VAL A 125 14.00 -5.82 2.55
N ALA A 126 14.87 -5.26 3.40
CA ALA A 126 16.19 -5.81 3.68
C ALA A 126 16.18 -7.11 4.51
N GLY A 127 15.03 -7.48 5.09
CA GLY A 127 14.87 -8.70 5.89
C GLY A 127 15.50 -8.64 7.29
N THR A 128 15.56 -7.45 7.91
CA THR A 128 16.21 -7.18 9.22
C THR A 128 15.28 -6.48 10.22
#